data_AF-K1T2N7-F1
#
_entry.id   AF-K1T2N7-F1
#
_cell.length_a   1.000
_cell.length_b   1.000
_cell.length_c   1.000
_cell.angle_alpha   90.00
_cell.angle_beta   90.00
_cell.angle_gamma   90.00
#
_symmetry.space_group_name_H-M   'P 1'
#
loop_
_entity.id
_entity.type
_entity.pdbx_description
1 polymer ?
#
loop_
_entity_poly.entity_id
_entity_poly.type
_entity_poly.pdbx_seq_one_letter_code
_entity_poly.pdbx_strand_id
1 'polypeptide(L)'
;AAISGGGMSQFYSQMPDNFTIAVNGNNPIVIDILADVEKSYGDKLKTITKKIDAAVAEERRFDEVVKGKKEEELTPEEKSTREELSKKIVTLRDERDTRLREIGGENKLVKQIIDLALLSNGLLKGKNLTEFIQRSISLIEK
;
A
#
# COMPACT_ATOMS: atom_id res chain seq x y z
N ALA A 1 -18.54 -30.89 -14.64
CA ALA A 1 -17.23 -30.33 -15.00
C ALA A 1 -17.32 -28.81 -14.88
N ALA A 2 -16.48 -28.22 -14.03
CA ALA A 2 -16.44 -26.80 -13.73
C ALA A 2 -15.44 -26.09 -14.64
N ILE A 3 -15.87 -25.04 -15.34
CA ILE A 3 -14.98 -24.00 -15.89
C ILE A 3 -15.76 -22.67 -15.87
N SER A 4 -15.55 -21.84 -14.85
CA SER A 4 -16.05 -20.45 -14.79
C SER A 4 -14.98 -19.50 -14.21
N GLY A 5 -13.71 -19.71 -14.58
CA GLY A 5 -12.54 -18.98 -14.05
C GLY A 5 -11.85 -18.05 -15.05
N GLY A 6 -12.58 -17.30 -15.89
CA GLY A 6 -11.98 -16.53 -17.00
C GLY A 6 -12.10 -15.00 -16.95
N GLY A 7 -12.84 -14.42 -16.00
CA GLY A 7 -13.18 -12.98 -16.04
C GLY A 7 -12.23 -12.05 -15.29
N MET A 8 -11.51 -12.55 -14.28
CA MET A 8 -10.70 -11.70 -13.40
C MET A 8 -9.26 -11.51 -13.87
N SER A 9 -8.67 -12.46 -14.60
CA SER A 9 -7.27 -12.36 -15.06
C SER A 9 -7.06 -11.33 -16.17
N GLN A 10 -8.06 -11.12 -17.05
CA GLN A 10 -7.97 -10.18 -18.17
C GLN A 10 -7.91 -8.71 -17.72
N PHE A 11 -8.48 -8.40 -16.54
CA PHE A 11 -8.47 -7.05 -15.98
C PHE A 11 -7.10 -6.67 -15.40
N TYR A 12 -6.44 -7.60 -14.71
CA TYR A 12 -5.11 -7.37 -14.13
C TYR A 12 -4.00 -7.35 -15.19
N SER A 13 -4.17 -7.96 -16.35
CA SER A 13 -3.19 -7.93 -17.45
C SER A 13 -3.15 -6.61 -18.25
N GLN A 14 -4.06 -5.66 -18.00
CA GLN A 14 -4.13 -4.39 -18.74
C GLN A 14 -3.85 -3.15 -17.88
N MET A 15 -3.60 -3.31 -16.58
CA MET A 15 -3.08 -2.22 -15.76
C MET A 15 -1.56 -2.19 -15.87
N PRO A 16 -0.92 -1.08 -16.30
CA PRO A 16 0.50 -0.89 -16.04
C PRO A 16 0.80 -1.04 -14.54
N ASP A 17 1.98 -1.58 -14.23
CA ASP A 17 2.42 -1.89 -12.86
C ASP A 17 2.43 -0.65 -11.95
N ASN A 18 2.39 0.56 -12.52
CA ASN A 18 2.28 1.82 -11.80
C ASN A 18 1.45 2.85 -12.59
N PHE A 19 0.76 3.73 -11.84
CA PHE A 19 0.08 4.91 -12.37
C PHE A 19 0.53 6.14 -11.60
N THR A 20 0.79 7.25 -12.30
CA THR A 20 0.97 8.56 -11.67
C THR A 20 -0.38 9.27 -11.63
N ILE A 21 -0.82 9.61 -10.42
CA ILE A 21 -2.12 10.24 -10.18
C ILE A 21 -1.87 11.59 -9.51
N ALA A 22 -2.37 12.67 -10.12
CA ALA A 22 -2.35 14.01 -9.53
C ALA A 22 -3.68 14.30 -8.84
N VAL A 23 -3.64 14.60 -7.53
CA VAL A 23 -4.81 14.95 -6.72
C VAL A 23 -4.60 16.34 -6.13
N ASN A 24 -5.64 17.18 -6.15
CA ASN A 24 -5.61 18.45 -5.42
C ASN A 24 -5.80 18.19 -3.92
N GLY A 25 -4.70 18.22 -3.16
CA GLY A 25 -4.71 18.02 -1.71
C GLY A 25 -5.41 19.12 -0.90
N ASN A 26 -5.69 20.28 -1.51
CA ASN A 26 -6.40 21.38 -0.83
C ASN A 26 -7.93 21.25 -0.89
N ASN A 27 -8.46 20.19 -1.51
CA ASN A 27 -9.89 19.95 -1.52
C ASN A 27 -10.37 19.53 -0.11
N PRO A 28 -11.42 20.16 0.47
CA PRO A 28 -11.92 19.83 1.81
C PRO A 28 -12.20 18.35 2.02
N ILE A 29 -12.72 17.65 1.00
CA ILE A 29 -13.01 16.22 1.08
C ILE A 29 -11.71 15.41 1.25
N VAL A 30 -10.64 15.79 0.55
CA VAL A 30 -9.33 15.13 0.68
C VAL A 30 -8.75 15.36 2.07
N ILE A 31 -8.91 16.56 2.61
CA ILE A 31 -8.47 16.92 3.96
C ILE A 31 -9.23 16.11 5.02
N ASP A 32 -10.55 16.01 4.92
CA ASP A 32 -11.38 15.25 5.87
C ASP A 32 -11.02 13.76 5.86
N ILE A 33 -10.78 13.19 4.67
CA ILE A 33 -10.38 11.79 4.52
C ILE A 33 -8.98 11.55 5.10
N LEU A 34 -8.03 12.45 4.85
CA LEU A 34 -6.70 12.37 5.44
C LEU A 34 -6.78 12.47 6.97
N ALA A 35 -7.62 13.36 7.50
CA ALA A 35 -7.83 13.51 8.93
C ALA A 35 -8.47 12.27 9.57
N ASP A 36 -9.47 11.66 8.93
CA ASP A 36 -10.11 10.43 9.42
C ASP A 36 -9.17 9.22 9.41
N VAL A 37 -8.37 9.09 8.34
CA VAL A 37 -7.34 8.06 8.22
C VAL A 37 -6.24 8.28 9.27
N GLU A 38 -5.79 9.53 9.45
CA GLU A 38 -4.77 9.87 10.45
C GLU A 38 -5.28 9.64 11.87
N LYS A 39 -6.53 10.00 12.18
CA LYS A 39 -7.14 9.77 13.49
C LYS A 39 -7.31 8.29 13.82
N SER A 40 -7.74 7.50 12.84
CA SER A 40 -8.09 6.09 13.07
C SER A 40 -6.88 5.15 13.00
N TYR A 41 -5.85 5.53 12.23
CA TYR A 41 -4.75 4.63 11.88
C TYR A 41 -3.37 5.28 11.92
N GLY A 42 -3.27 6.61 12.02
CA GLY A 42 -2.02 7.35 11.96
C GLY A 42 -1.00 6.92 13.00
N ASP A 43 -1.40 6.73 14.26
CA ASP A 43 -0.47 6.36 15.33
C ASP A 43 0.10 4.94 15.17
N LYS A 44 -0.74 4.00 14.73
CA LYS A 44 -0.34 2.60 14.47
C LYS A 44 0.58 2.52 13.25
N LEU A 45 0.21 3.21 12.16
CA LEU A 45 1.03 3.27 10.94
C LEU A 45 2.36 3.99 11.17
N LYS A 46 2.37 5.09 11.94
CA LYS A 46 3.61 5.79 12.35
C LYS A 46 4.51 4.87 13.17
N THR A 47 3.93 4.07 14.07
CA THR A 47 4.69 3.10 14.88
C THR A 47 5.28 1.98 14.03
N ILE A 48 4.50 1.37 13.14
CA ILE A 48 4.98 0.31 12.25
C ILE A 48 6.07 0.85 11.31
N THR A 49 5.87 2.04 10.74
CA THR A 49 6.88 2.70 9.89
C THR A 49 8.19 2.92 10.64
N LYS A 50 8.13 3.45 11.87
CA LYS A 50 9.33 3.60 12.71
C LYS A 50 10.04 2.27 12.99
N LYS A 51 9.30 1.19 13.23
CA LYS A 51 9.88 -0.15 13.43
C LYS A 51 10.57 -0.66 12.17
N ILE A 52 9.98 -0.42 11.00
CA ILE A 52 10.57 -0.77 9.70
C ILE A 52 11.84 0.03 9.47
N ASP A 53 11.81 1.35 9.69
CA ASP A 53 12.98 2.21 9.50
C ASP A 53 14.13 1.81 10.43
N ALA A 54 13.82 1.48 11.69
CA ALA A 54 14.81 0.97 12.63
C ALA A 54 15.40 -0.37 12.19
N ALA A 55 14.57 -1.33 11.78
CA ALA A 55 15.02 -2.64 11.31
C ALA A 55 15.84 -2.56 10.02
N VAL A 56 15.44 -1.69 9.07
CA VAL A 56 16.19 -1.43 7.83
C VAL A 56 17.52 -0.73 8.13
N ALA A 57 17.56 0.19 9.09
CA ALA A 57 18.80 0.82 9.52
C ALA A 57 19.76 -0.19 10.18
N GLU A 58 19.23 -1.13 10.97
CA GLU A 58 19.98 -2.22 11.58
C GLU A 58 20.54 -3.19 10.54
N GLU A 59 19.71 -3.63 9.57
CA GLU A 59 20.14 -4.45 8.43
C GLU A 59 21.23 -3.75 7.61
N ARG A 60 21.10 -2.44 7.33
CA ARG A 60 22.12 -1.67 6.61
C ARG A 60 23.43 -1.57 7.37
N ARG A 61 23.39 -1.32 8.69
CA ARG A 61 24.60 -1.29 9.54
C ARG A 61 25.27 -2.65 9.57
N PHE A 62 24.48 -3.72 9.66
CA PHE A 62 24.97 -5.08 9.61
C PHE A 62 25.64 -5.37 8.26
N ASP A 63 24.99 -5.05 7.15
CA ASP A 63 25.54 -5.21 5.81
C ASP A 63 26.81 -4.36 5.59
N GLU A 64 26.91 -3.16 6.17
CA GLU A 64 28.12 -2.32 6.14
C GLU A 64 29.29 -2.93 6.91
N VAL A 65 29.04 -3.51 8.10
CA VAL A 65 30.05 -4.21 8.90
C VAL A 65 30.53 -5.49 8.21
N VAL A 66 29.63 -6.15 7.47
CA VAL A 66 29.92 -7.38 6.72
C VAL A 66 30.50 -7.09 5.34
N LYS A 67 30.46 -5.85 4.84
CA LYS A 67 30.85 -5.43 3.48
C LYS A 67 32.33 -5.66 3.09
N GLY A 68 33.14 -6.19 4.00
CA GLY A 68 34.53 -6.60 3.76
C GLY A 68 34.82 -8.09 4.01
N LYS A 69 33.86 -8.85 4.56
CA LYS A 69 33.99 -10.30 4.78
C LYS A 69 33.41 -11.02 3.57
N LYS A 70 34.14 -11.98 2.99
CA LYS A 70 33.55 -12.86 1.95
C LYS A 70 32.43 -13.70 2.58
N GLU A 71 31.46 -14.13 1.77
CA GLU A 71 30.31 -14.97 2.20
C GLU A 71 30.69 -16.27 2.94
N GLU A 72 31.96 -16.66 2.80
CA GLU A 72 32.61 -17.83 3.38
C GLU A 72 33.24 -17.57 4.78
N GLU A 73 33.45 -16.32 5.18
CA GLU A 73 34.01 -15.94 6.51
C GLU A 73 32.94 -15.47 7.51
N LEU A 74 31.69 -15.38 7.07
CA LEU A 74 30.54 -15.09 7.94
C LEU A 74 30.31 -16.26 8.89
N THR A 75 30.30 -15.97 10.19
CA THR A 75 30.00 -17.01 11.18
C THR A 75 28.54 -17.46 11.06
N PRO A 76 28.19 -18.67 11.50
CA PRO A 76 26.81 -19.16 11.49
C PRO A 76 25.83 -18.19 12.19
N GLU A 77 26.30 -17.49 13.23
CA GLU A 77 25.50 -16.52 13.98
C GLU A 77 25.19 -15.25 13.16
N GLU A 78 26.15 -14.77 12.36
CA GLU A 78 25.98 -13.61 11.49
C GLU A 78 24.97 -13.90 10.36
N LYS A 79 24.99 -15.12 9.78
CA LYS A 79 23.97 -15.54 8.79
C LYS A 79 22.57 -15.65 9.40
N SER A 80 22.45 -16.20 10.60
CA SER A 80 21.16 -16.30 11.32
C SER A 80 20.58 -14.91 11.60
N THR A 81 21.41 -13.97 12.07
CA THR A 81 20.99 -12.60 12.40
C THR A 81 20.50 -11.86 11.15
N ARG A 82 21.18 -12.04 10.01
CA ARG A 82 20.77 -11.45 8.73
C ARG A 82 19.42 -11.99 8.25
N GLU A 83 19.23 -13.30 8.31
CA GLU A 83 17.97 -13.92 7.93
C GLU A 83 16.82 -13.48 8.85
N GLU A 84 17.07 -13.38 10.15
CA GLU A 84 16.07 -12.94 11.13
C GLU A 84 15.67 -11.46 10.92
N LEU A 85 16.65 -10.58 10.67
CA LEU A 85 16.39 -9.17 10.36
C LEU A 85 15.60 -9.04 9.05
N SER A 86 15.98 -9.79 8.01
CA SER A 86 15.27 -9.79 6.73
C SER A 86 13.82 -10.29 6.88
N LYS A 87 13.62 -11.42 7.57
CA LYS A 87 12.28 -11.95 7.89
C LYS A 87 11.45 -10.93 8.66
N LYS A 88 12.03 -10.29 9.68
CA LYS A 88 11.37 -9.25 10.48
C LYS A 88 10.96 -8.03 9.66
N ILE A 89 11.82 -7.58 8.74
CA ILE A 89 11.50 -6.47 7.82
C ILE A 89 10.33 -6.85 6.91
N VAL A 90 10.36 -8.04 6.31
CA VAL A 90 9.28 -8.52 5.45
C VAL A 90 7.96 -8.62 6.23
N THR A 91 7.97 -9.24 7.41
CA THR A 91 6.77 -9.36 8.25
C THR A 91 6.20 -7.99 8.64
N LEU A 92 7.05 -7.03 9.05
CA LEU A 92 6.58 -5.68 9.39
C LEU A 92 6.03 -4.93 8.16
N ARG A 93 6.60 -5.15 6.97
CA ARG A 93 6.08 -4.59 5.71
C ARG A 93 4.72 -5.19 5.36
N ASP A 94 4.57 -6.50 5.47
CA ASP A 94 3.30 -7.18 5.22
C ASP A 94 2.20 -6.76 6.20
N GLU A 95 2.55 -6.55 7.48
CA GLU A 95 1.64 -6.01 8.49
C GLU A 95 1.18 -4.58 8.12
N ARG A 96 2.12 -3.74 7.69
CA ARG A 96 1.82 -2.38 7.21
C ARG A 96 0.89 -2.40 6.00
N ASP A 97 1.17 -3.25 5.01
CA ASP A 97 0.41 -3.34 3.77
C ASP A 97 -1.00 -3.90 4.01
N THR A 98 -1.12 -4.90 4.88
CA THR A 98 -2.42 -5.42 5.34
C THR A 98 -3.24 -4.32 5.99
N ARG A 99 -2.62 -3.54 6.88
CA ARG A 99 -3.30 -2.43 7.55
C ARG A 99 -3.74 -1.34 6.57
N LEU A 100 -2.90 -1.00 5.59
CA LEU A 100 -3.26 -0.05 4.52
C LEU A 100 -4.43 -0.56 3.66
N ARG A 101 -4.49 -1.87 3.38
CA ARG A 101 -5.60 -2.48 2.65
C ARG A 101 -6.91 -2.40 3.43
N GLU A 102 -6.90 -2.65 4.74
CA GLU A 102 -8.09 -2.49 5.59
C GLU A 102 -8.62 -1.05 5.55
N ILE A 103 -7.71 -0.07 5.69
CA ILE A 103 -8.05 1.36 5.66
C ILE A 103 -8.66 1.76 4.32
N GLY A 104 -7.99 1.39 3.23
CA GLY A 104 -8.39 1.77 1.88
C GLY A 104 -9.63 1.02 1.37
N GLY A 105 -9.82 -0.22 1.81
CA GLY A 105 -10.91 -1.09 1.36
C GLY A 105 -12.26 -0.74 1.97
N GLU A 106 -12.30 -0.34 3.24
CA GLU A 106 -13.55 -0.01 3.94
C GLU A 106 -14.01 1.43 3.66
N ASN A 107 -13.09 2.32 3.29
CA ASN A 107 -13.39 3.74 3.14
C ASN A 107 -13.87 4.09 1.72
N LYS A 108 -15.20 4.20 1.57
CA LYS A 108 -15.88 4.63 0.33
C LYS A 108 -15.36 5.97 -0.20
N LEU A 109 -14.92 6.87 0.69
CA LEU A 109 -14.38 8.17 0.32
C LEU A 109 -12.94 8.08 -0.21
N VAL A 110 -12.11 7.19 0.32
CA VAL A 110 -10.77 6.91 -0.25
C VAL A 110 -10.91 6.39 -1.68
N LYS A 111 -11.82 5.44 -1.91
CA LYS A 111 -12.14 4.96 -3.26
C LYS A 111 -12.66 6.08 -4.17
N GLN A 112 -13.42 7.03 -3.61
CA GLN A 112 -13.92 8.21 -4.33
C GLN A 112 -12.79 9.14 -4.78
N ILE A 113 -11.79 9.44 -3.94
CA ILE A 113 -10.63 10.25 -4.34
C ILE A 113 -9.86 9.58 -5.48
N ILE A 114 -9.59 8.28 -5.34
CA ILE A 114 -8.85 7.52 -6.35
C ILE A 114 -9.59 7.58 -7.69
N ASP A 115 -10.90 7.36 -7.68
CA ASP A 115 -11.71 7.39 -8.90
C ASP A 115 -11.81 8.82 -9.47
N LEU A 116 -11.92 9.86 -8.65
CA LEU A 116 -11.85 11.27 -9.09
C LEU A 116 -10.53 11.58 -9.80
N ALA A 117 -9.43 11.05 -9.27
CA ALA A 117 -8.12 11.29 -9.82
C ALA A 117 -7.84 10.45 -11.08
N LEU A 118 -8.42 9.25 -11.18
CA LEU A 118 -8.47 8.50 -12.42
C LEU A 118 -9.35 9.21 -13.46
N LEU A 119 -10.47 9.82 -13.04
CA LEU A 119 -11.37 10.57 -13.91
C LEU A 119 -10.69 11.83 -14.46
N SER A 120 -9.98 12.60 -13.62
CA SER A 120 -9.25 13.80 -14.05
C SER A 120 -8.14 13.49 -15.06
N ASN A 121 -7.56 12.29 -14.99
CA ASN A 121 -6.56 11.80 -15.95
C ASN A 121 -7.20 11.07 -17.16
N GLY A 122 -8.53 11.03 -17.26
CA GLY A 122 -9.25 10.35 -18.34
C GLY A 122 -9.08 8.82 -18.34
N LEU A 123 -8.64 8.24 -17.22
CA LEU A 123 -8.38 6.81 -17.04
C LEU A 123 -9.57 6.04 -16.45
N LEU A 124 -10.55 6.75 -15.86
CA LEU A 124 -11.75 6.12 -15.34
C LEU A 124 -12.78 5.88 -16.45
N LYS A 125 -12.95 4.62 -16.87
CA LYS A 125 -13.85 4.23 -17.98
C LYS A 125 -14.63 2.96 -17.69
N GLY A 126 -15.68 2.72 -18.48
CA GLY A 126 -16.47 1.49 -18.46
C GLY A 126 -17.15 1.25 -17.11
N LYS A 127 -17.10 0.00 -16.62
CA LYS A 127 -17.75 -0.41 -15.36
C LYS A 127 -17.32 0.45 -14.16
N ASN A 128 -16.05 0.84 -14.09
CA ASN A 128 -15.52 1.64 -12.98
C ASN A 128 -16.10 3.06 -12.94
N LEU A 129 -16.39 3.65 -14.12
CA LEU A 129 -17.06 4.94 -14.20
C LEU A 129 -18.51 4.85 -13.72
N THR A 130 -19.21 3.79 -14.11
CA THR A 130 -20.60 3.55 -13.66
C THR A 130 -20.68 3.35 -12.15
N GLU A 131 -19.79 2.53 -11.58
CA GLU A 131 -19.71 2.30 -10.13
C GLU A 131 -19.35 3.60 -9.38
N PHE A 132 -18.46 4.42 -9.94
CA PHE A 132 -18.15 5.75 -9.41
C PHE A 132 -19.37 6.67 -9.38
N ILE A 133 -20.14 6.76 -10.48
CA ILE A 133 -21.34 7.61 -10.55
C ILE A 133 -22.39 7.14 -9.52
N GLN A 134 -22.67 5.83 -9.45
CA GLN A 134 -23.63 5.27 -8.50
C GLN A 134 -23.24 5.56 -7.04
N ARG A 135 -21.94 5.38 -6.71
CA ARG A 135 -21.42 5.68 -5.38
C ARG A 135 -21.45 7.18 -5.08
N SER A 136 -21.18 8.03 -6.08
CA SER A 136 -21.26 9.49 -5.94
C SER A 136 -22.69 9.93 -5.60
N ILE A 137 -23.69 9.38 -6.29
CA ILE A 137 -25.11 9.64 -6.01
C ILE A 137 -25.47 9.20 -4.59
N SER A 138 -25.08 7.98 -4.20
CA SER A 138 -25.36 7.45 -2.86
C SER A 138 -24.71 8.27 -1.72
N LEU A 139 -23.61 8.97 -2.00
CA LEU A 139 -22.93 9.83 -1.03
C LEU A 139 -23.56 11.22 -0.94
N ILE A 140 -24.16 11.72 -2.03
CA ILE A 140 -24.86 13.01 -2.07
C ILE A 140 -26.27 12.90 -1.50
N GLU A 141 -26.93 11.74 -1.66
CA GLU A 141 -28.27 11.47 -1.12
C GLU A 141 -28.30 11.25 0.40
N LYS A 142 -27.13 11.21 1.06
CA LYS A 142 -26.97 10.93 2.49
C LYS A 142 -26.81 12.22 3.29
#